data_AF-A0A3M2TD11-F1
#
_entry.id   AF-A0A3M2TD11-F1
#
_cell.length_a   1.000
_cell.length_b   1.000
_cell.length_c   1.000
_cell.angle_alpha   90.00
_cell.angle_beta   90.00
_cell.angle_gamma   90.00
#
_symmetry.space_group_name_H-M   'P 1'
#
loop_
_entity.id
_entity.type
_entity.pdbx_description
1 polymer ?
#
loop_
_entity_poly.entity_id
_entity_poly.type
_entity_poly.pdbx_seq_one_letter_code
_entity_poly.pdbx_strand_id
1 'polypeptide(L)'
;DKVDWLIASAARVSSTQTDQVVDVYPCTPTQRSLVERTVVLPGAYWLHNAFEIPAELDIARLERAWLEVVEAHAILRTRIFTVDDQHLQAVLRQPDPVRHMSAASLTKFLAADRTRAFTYGEPLLRAVVLTEPSDDQCRRYFVLTFHHSVYDVWSLTKIFGLLEGIYARLGCPEEADDGGEYQEVGFKYFVKALQDQDRGIALDFWKKYLLGTKTKPLVPPSTNTQANSMLRYKISLPLTGGLKAAGSSVTHAVMTYAALGLAFNRQLQSADTVMRLISMGRSTAGVPGIEDLVGPTITTAPLRINHTGKATLHDYLAHVHAQVRRLTPFEQIGLDDISHVHSDAEQACLSAPQIVVHPDDPYTQQPAAGLGLQRRELSAFNDDGVLFTMDISLVLQGKALEALDIRVVFDGHVVPGDNVRRLVVDLECIMQQIWEAPGSSHSDTPLDTIQRSVAETDGLDLEVERISSA
;
A
#
# COMPACT_ATOMS: atom_id res chain seq x y z
N ASP A 1 33.01 2.65 -19.28
CA ASP A 1 33.18 3.96 -18.61
C ASP A 1 32.03 4.31 -17.66
N LYS A 2 30.86 4.81 -18.11
CA LYS A 2 29.76 5.21 -17.20
C LYS A 2 29.12 4.03 -16.45
N VAL A 3 28.90 2.90 -17.12
CA VAL A 3 28.30 1.69 -16.51
C VAL A 3 29.24 1.10 -15.45
N ASP A 4 30.52 0.94 -15.77
CA ASP A 4 31.52 0.41 -14.82
C ASP A 4 31.66 1.30 -13.59
N TRP A 5 31.59 2.62 -13.79
CA TRP A 5 31.60 3.59 -12.69
C TRP A 5 30.35 3.51 -11.81
N LEU A 6 29.17 3.31 -12.38
CA LEU A 6 27.93 3.08 -11.62
C LEU A 6 28.00 1.78 -10.82
N ILE A 7 28.49 0.70 -11.43
CA ILE A 7 28.72 -0.59 -10.75
C ILE A 7 29.72 -0.43 -9.60
N ALA A 8 30.84 0.26 -9.82
CA ALA A 8 31.82 0.52 -8.77
C ALA A 8 31.26 1.38 -7.64
N SER A 9 30.37 2.33 -7.96
CA SER A 9 29.72 3.17 -6.96
C SER A 9 28.68 2.40 -6.15
N ALA A 10 27.86 1.58 -6.82
CA ALA A 10 26.94 0.66 -6.17
C ALA A 10 27.67 -0.30 -5.22
N ALA A 11 28.74 -0.96 -5.70
CA ALA A 11 29.52 -1.90 -4.91
C ALA A 11 30.11 -1.24 -3.65
N ARG A 12 30.67 -0.04 -3.79
CA ARG A 12 31.23 0.73 -2.68
C ARG A 12 30.17 1.10 -1.64
N VAL A 13 29.03 1.65 -2.06
CA VAL A 13 27.96 2.09 -1.14
C VAL A 13 27.30 0.89 -0.47
N SER A 14 27.12 -0.21 -1.18
CA SER A 14 26.56 -1.46 -0.65
C SER A 14 27.57 -2.34 0.11
N SER A 15 28.80 -1.86 0.33
CA SER A 15 29.87 -2.61 1.03
C SER A 15 30.09 -4.02 0.46
N THR A 16 30.09 -4.15 -0.86
CA THR A 16 30.24 -5.40 -1.60
C THR A 16 31.29 -5.29 -2.71
N GLN A 17 31.58 -6.40 -3.40
CA GLN A 17 32.50 -6.44 -4.55
C GLN A 17 31.76 -6.11 -5.86
N THR A 18 32.48 -5.58 -6.84
CA THR A 18 31.89 -5.16 -8.13
C THR A 18 31.28 -6.31 -8.93
N ASP A 19 31.82 -7.51 -8.82
CA ASP A 19 31.32 -8.73 -9.47
C ASP A 19 30.01 -9.26 -8.84
N GLN A 20 29.67 -8.77 -7.65
CA GLN A 20 28.39 -9.04 -6.98
C GLN A 20 27.27 -8.12 -7.47
N VAL A 21 27.55 -7.04 -8.19
CA VAL A 21 26.50 -6.18 -8.77
C VAL A 21 26.13 -6.72 -10.15
N VAL A 22 24.88 -7.16 -10.29
CA VAL A 22 24.35 -7.77 -11.53
C VAL A 22 23.76 -6.73 -12.46
N ASP A 23 23.08 -5.73 -11.91
CA ASP A 23 22.38 -4.71 -12.69
C ASP A 23 22.26 -3.40 -11.88
N VAL A 24 22.17 -2.28 -12.58
CA VAL A 24 21.95 -0.95 -11.99
C VAL A 24 20.98 -0.16 -12.86
N TYR A 25 19.86 0.27 -12.29
CA TYR A 25 18.85 1.07 -12.99
C TYR A 25 18.18 2.09 -12.05
N PRO A 26 17.48 3.12 -12.57
CA PRO A 26 16.83 4.13 -11.73
C PRO A 26 15.74 3.56 -10.82
N CYS A 27 15.56 4.16 -9.65
CA CYS A 27 14.38 3.92 -8.81
C CYS A 27 13.10 4.43 -9.47
N THR A 28 11.98 3.77 -9.21
CA THR A 28 10.66 4.34 -9.54
C THR A 28 10.38 5.57 -8.67
N PRO A 29 9.46 6.48 -9.07
CA PRO A 29 9.08 7.62 -8.24
C PRO A 29 8.59 7.20 -6.84
N THR A 30 7.82 6.10 -6.74
CA THR A 30 7.41 5.54 -5.45
C THR A 30 8.61 5.08 -4.62
N GLN A 31 9.53 4.28 -5.20
CA GLN A 31 10.73 3.83 -4.47
C GLN A 31 11.56 5.00 -3.94
N ARG A 32 11.73 6.06 -4.74
CA ARG A 32 12.42 7.29 -4.34
C ARG A 32 11.73 7.93 -3.12
N SER A 33 10.43 8.21 -3.24
CA SER A 33 9.67 8.89 -2.19
C SER A 33 9.66 8.10 -0.87
N LEU A 34 9.54 6.78 -0.94
CA LEU A 34 9.58 5.91 0.25
C LEU A 34 10.94 6.01 0.94
N VAL A 35 12.03 5.86 0.19
CA VAL A 35 13.39 5.86 0.76
C VAL A 35 13.78 7.24 1.31
N GLU A 36 13.46 8.32 0.60
CA GLU A 36 13.72 9.69 1.08
C GLU A 36 13.01 9.97 2.41
N ARG A 37 11.75 9.53 2.56
CA ARG A 37 11.02 9.68 3.82
C ARG A 37 11.65 8.84 4.93
N THR A 38 12.07 7.61 4.66
CA THR A 38 12.71 6.74 5.65
C THR A 38 14.06 7.27 6.12
N VAL A 39 14.79 8.02 5.29
CA VAL A 39 15.99 8.75 5.71
C VAL A 39 15.66 9.83 6.75
N VAL A 40 14.53 10.54 6.58
CA VAL A 40 14.10 11.63 7.47
C VAL A 40 13.40 11.12 8.73
N LEU A 41 12.66 10.01 8.61
CA LEU A 41 11.87 9.40 9.68
C LEU A 41 12.27 7.92 9.84
N PRO A 42 13.25 7.61 10.70
CA PRO A 42 13.68 6.25 10.96
C PRO A 42 12.51 5.34 11.36
N GLY A 43 12.47 4.12 10.82
CA GLY A 43 11.37 3.17 11.02
C GLY A 43 10.23 3.28 10.01
N ALA A 44 10.10 4.41 9.29
CA ALA A 44 9.08 4.60 8.25
C ALA A 44 9.20 3.56 7.13
N TYR A 45 8.05 3.10 6.62
CA TYR A 45 7.95 2.18 5.49
C TYR A 45 8.66 0.83 5.68
N TRP A 46 8.92 0.43 6.93
CA TRP A 46 9.37 -0.92 7.26
C TRP A 46 8.22 -1.77 7.76
N LEU A 47 8.00 -2.89 7.09
CA LEU A 47 7.15 -3.97 7.56
C LEU A 47 7.96 -4.93 8.40
N HIS A 48 7.52 -5.19 9.63
CA HIS A 48 8.01 -6.29 10.45
C HIS A 48 6.94 -7.37 10.53
N ASN A 49 7.27 -8.55 10.03
CA ASN A 49 6.38 -9.70 9.99
C ASN A 49 7.07 -10.85 10.71
N ALA A 50 6.60 -11.16 11.93
CA ALA A 50 7.19 -12.19 12.78
C ALA A 50 6.26 -13.39 12.88
N PHE A 51 6.81 -14.56 12.58
CA PHE A 51 6.10 -15.84 12.65
C PHE A 51 6.73 -16.71 13.72
N GLU A 52 5.93 -17.27 14.62
CA GLU A 52 6.38 -18.35 15.47
C GLU A 52 6.56 -19.62 14.64
N ILE A 53 7.70 -20.26 14.85
CA ILE A 53 8.10 -21.48 14.15
C ILE A 53 7.62 -22.69 14.97
N PRO A 54 6.82 -23.60 14.39
CA PRO A 54 6.44 -24.86 15.04
C PRO A 54 7.67 -25.71 15.39
N ALA A 55 7.58 -26.49 16.47
CA ALA A 55 8.71 -27.28 16.98
C ALA A 55 9.19 -28.34 15.98
N GLU A 56 8.29 -28.87 15.17
CA GLU A 56 8.50 -29.88 14.14
C GLU A 56 8.96 -29.31 12.78
N LEU A 57 8.98 -27.98 12.62
CA LEU A 57 9.38 -27.37 11.37
C LEU A 57 10.90 -27.47 11.17
N ASP A 58 11.33 -27.95 10.01
CA ASP A 58 12.74 -27.97 9.64
C ASP A 58 13.21 -26.57 9.26
N ILE A 59 13.88 -25.90 10.21
CA ILE A 59 14.39 -24.54 10.05
C ILE A 59 15.46 -24.46 8.95
N ALA A 60 16.32 -25.47 8.80
CA ALA A 60 17.35 -25.44 7.77
C ALA A 60 16.72 -25.52 6.37
N ARG A 61 15.65 -26.31 6.22
CA ARG A 61 14.84 -26.35 4.99
C ARG A 61 14.09 -25.04 4.77
N LEU A 62 13.56 -24.40 5.81
CA LEU A 62 12.89 -23.09 5.72
C LEU A 62 13.87 -22.02 5.23
N GLU A 63 15.08 -21.99 5.79
CA GLU A 63 16.13 -21.04 5.38
C GLU A 63 16.55 -21.23 3.93
N ARG A 64 16.76 -22.48 3.51
CA ARG A 64 17.07 -22.79 2.10
C ARG A 64 15.94 -22.36 1.18
N ALA A 65 14.70 -22.70 1.52
CA ALA A 65 13.53 -22.29 0.74
C ALA A 65 13.43 -20.77 0.62
N TRP A 66 13.66 -20.05 1.72
CA TRP A 66 13.67 -18.61 1.73
C TRP A 66 14.78 -18.00 0.85
N LEU A 67 15.99 -18.54 0.91
CA LEU A 67 17.09 -18.06 0.06
C LEU A 67 16.79 -18.30 -1.43
N GLU A 68 16.16 -19.42 -1.80
CA GLU A 68 15.71 -19.69 -3.17
C GLU A 68 14.60 -18.70 -3.61
N VAL A 69 13.69 -18.29 -2.71
CA VAL A 69 12.72 -17.21 -2.99
C VAL A 69 13.42 -15.89 -3.29
N VAL A 70 14.42 -15.50 -2.48
CA VAL A 70 15.17 -14.25 -2.67
C VAL A 70 16.01 -14.30 -3.95
N GLU A 71 16.56 -15.45 -4.31
CA GLU A 71 17.32 -15.64 -5.54
C GLU A 71 16.41 -15.49 -6.79
N ALA A 72 15.22 -16.08 -6.72
CA ALA A 72 14.19 -16.02 -7.77
C ALA A 72 13.64 -14.60 -8.03
N HIS A 73 13.83 -13.66 -7.10
CA HIS A 73 13.30 -12.31 -7.18
C HIS A 73 14.38 -11.25 -7.00
N ALA A 74 14.84 -10.67 -8.11
CA ALA A 74 15.93 -9.68 -8.10
C ALA A 74 15.65 -8.48 -7.17
N ILE A 75 14.38 -8.06 -7.05
CA ILE A 75 13.97 -6.95 -6.19
C ILE A 75 14.25 -7.22 -4.70
N LEU A 76 14.22 -8.47 -4.25
CA LEU A 76 14.44 -8.85 -2.85
C LEU A 76 15.92 -8.80 -2.43
N ARG A 77 16.82 -8.87 -3.41
CA ARG A 77 18.28 -8.70 -3.26
C ARG A 77 18.79 -7.36 -3.82
N THR A 78 17.88 -6.39 -3.93
CA THR A 78 18.20 -5.04 -4.41
C THR A 78 18.59 -4.10 -3.27
N ARG A 79 19.49 -3.17 -3.58
CA ARG A 79 19.92 -2.05 -2.72
C ARG A 79 19.60 -0.74 -3.39
N ILE A 80 19.27 0.29 -2.61
CA ILE A 80 19.06 1.65 -3.14
C ILE A 80 20.20 2.55 -2.68
N PHE A 81 20.73 3.35 -3.59
CA PHE A 81 21.82 4.29 -3.36
C PHE A 81 21.62 5.57 -4.18
N THR A 82 22.38 6.61 -3.86
CA THR A 82 22.32 7.89 -4.57
C THR A 82 23.62 8.19 -5.31
N VAL A 83 23.50 8.79 -6.49
CA VAL A 83 24.59 9.29 -7.32
C VAL A 83 24.11 10.57 -7.98
N ASP A 84 24.83 11.68 -7.80
CA ASP A 84 24.48 12.99 -8.39
C ASP A 84 23.00 13.36 -8.17
N ASP A 85 22.52 13.20 -6.94
CA ASP A 85 21.12 13.41 -6.51
C ASP A 85 20.07 12.50 -7.19
N GLN A 86 20.50 11.45 -7.89
CA GLN A 86 19.61 10.43 -8.46
C GLN A 86 19.61 9.16 -7.60
N HIS A 87 18.42 8.67 -7.27
CA HIS A 87 18.22 7.37 -6.62
C HIS A 87 18.28 6.25 -7.65
N LEU A 88 19.26 5.37 -7.46
CA LEU A 88 19.48 4.19 -8.27
C LEU A 88 19.30 2.95 -7.42
N GLN A 89 18.94 1.87 -8.08
CA GLN A 89 18.84 0.54 -7.49
C GLN A 89 19.91 -0.36 -8.09
N ALA A 90 20.60 -1.10 -7.23
CA ALA A 90 21.61 -2.09 -7.58
C ALA A 90 21.14 -3.49 -7.19
N VAL A 91 21.07 -4.38 -8.17
CA VAL A 91 20.69 -5.78 -7.95
C VAL A 91 21.96 -6.56 -7.58
N LEU A 92 21.97 -7.19 -6.40
CA LEU A 92 23.10 -8.00 -5.96
C LEU A 92 22.96 -9.46 -6.39
N ARG A 93 24.06 -10.13 -6.72
CA ARG A 93 24.10 -11.51 -7.22
C ARG A 93 23.58 -12.51 -6.20
N GLN A 94 23.99 -12.34 -4.95
CA GLN A 94 23.70 -13.27 -3.86
C GLN A 94 22.69 -12.64 -2.89
N PRO A 95 21.77 -13.43 -2.32
CA PRO A 95 20.90 -12.98 -1.24
C PRO A 95 21.72 -12.70 0.03
N ASP A 96 21.19 -11.85 0.91
CA ASP A 96 21.70 -11.77 2.28
C ASP A 96 21.42 -13.08 3.04
N PRO A 97 22.34 -13.54 3.89
CA PRO A 97 22.11 -14.73 4.69
C PRO A 97 21.02 -14.50 5.74
N VAL A 98 20.28 -15.57 6.06
CA VAL A 98 19.40 -15.59 7.22
C VAL A 98 20.25 -15.53 8.49
N ARG A 99 19.98 -14.57 9.37
CA ARG A 99 20.75 -14.39 10.61
C ARG A 99 20.13 -15.17 11.75
N HIS A 100 20.95 -15.84 12.55
CA HIS A 100 20.53 -16.47 13.79
C HIS A 100 20.84 -15.55 14.96
N MET A 101 19.83 -15.20 15.75
CA MET A 101 19.96 -14.29 16.88
C MET A 101 19.25 -14.85 18.12
N SER A 102 19.71 -14.44 19.29
CA SER A 102 19.03 -14.70 20.56
C SER A 102 18.65 -13.36 21.19
N ALA A 103 17.42 -13.25 21.68
CA ALA A 103 16.95 -12.05 22.39
C ALA A 103 16.09 -12.45 23.58
N ALA A 104 16.05 -11.56 24.58
CA ALA A 104 15.24 -11.76 25.78
C ALA A 104 13.73 -11.80 25.49
N SER A 105 13.27 -11.09 24.47
CA SER A 105 11.93 -11.30 23.92
C SER A 105 11.80 -10.83 22.47
N LEU A 106 10.79 -11.37 21.76
CA LEU A 106 10.44 -10.92 20.41
C LEU A 106 10.12 -9.42 20.39
N THR A 107 9.33 -8.94 21.36
CA THR A 107 8.94 -7.53 21.46
C THR A 107 10.15 -6.59 21.57
N LYS A 108 11.14 -6.95 22.39
CA LYS A 108 12.36 -6.14 22.54
C LYS A 108 13.21 -6.12 21.27
N PHE A 109 13.30 -7.26 20.60
CA PHE A 109 13.97 -7.35 19.30
C PHE A 109 13.30 -6.43 18.28
N LEU A 110 11.98 -6.49 18.15
CA LEU A 110 11.21 -5.65 17.21
C LEU A 110 11.30 -4.16 17.54
N ALA A 111 11.24 -3.78 18.82
CA ALA A 111 11.40 -2.38 19.23
C ALA A 111 12.80 -1.82 18.88
N ALA A 112 13.85 -2.62 19.09
CA ALA A 112 15.20 -2.24 18.67
C ALA A 112 15.33 -2.16 17.15
N ASP A 113 14.72 -3.09 16.41
CA ASP A 113 14.77 -3.10 14.94
C ASP A 113 14.05 -1.90 14.31
N ARG A 114 12.92 -1.48 14.89
CA ARG A 114 12.13 -0.31 14.46
C ARG A 114 12.89 1.01 14.55
N THR A 115 13.77 1.14 15.54
CA THR A 115 14.55 2.37 15.76
C THR A 115 15.85 2.40 14.97
N ARG A 116 16.12 1.36 14.17
CA ARG A 116 17.31 1.29 13.33
C ARG A 116 17.27 2.37 12.26
N ALA A 117 18.33 3.17 12.22
CA ALA A 117 18.52 4.15 11.15
C ALA A 117 18.71 3.45 9.80
N PHE A 118 18.09 4.02 8.76
CA PHE A 118 18.30 3.59 7.39
C PHE A 118 19.46 4.37 6.76
N THR A 119 20.33 3.65 6.04
CA THR A 119 21.40 4.24 5.23
C THR A 119 21.36 3.65 3.82
N TYR A 120 21.63 4.48 2.82
CA TYR A 120 21.78 4.04 1.44
C TYR A 120 22.81 2.90 1.31
N GLY A 121 22.51 1.92 0.47
CA GLY A 121 23.33 0.72 0.26
C GLY A 121 23.02 -0.46 1.19
N GLU A 122 22.28 -0.25 2.28
CA GLU A 122 21.93 -1.30 3.24
C GLU A 122 20.83 -2.25 2.72
N PRO A 123 20.74 -3.48 3.28
CA PRO A 123 19.67 -4.40 2.95
C PRO A 123 18.27 -3.86 3.18
N LEU A 124 17.46 -3.90 2.12
CA LEU A 124 16.03 -3.56 2.12
C LEU A 124 15.14 -4.74 2.53
N LEU A 125 15.73 -5.92 2.67
CA LEU A 125 15.12 -7.14 3.17
C LEU A 125 16.05 -7.76 4.20
N ARG A 126 15.51 -8.15 5.35
CA ARG A 126 16.27 -8.78 6.43
C ARG A 126 15.48 -9.98 6.96
N ALA A 127 16.14 -11.12 7.05
CA ALA A 127 15.56 -12.36 7.58
C ALA A 127 16.34 -12.80 8.81
N VAL A 128 15.63 -13.08 9.90
CA VAL A 128 16.20 -13.49 11.18
C VAL A 128 15.45 -14.69 11.72
N VAL A 129 16.18 -15.73 12.10
CA VAL A 129 15.70 -16.77 13.01
C VAL A 129 16.06 -16.34 14.43
N LEU A 130 15.05 -15.91 15.18
CA LEU A 130 15.19 -15.42 16.54
C LEU A 130 14.87 -16.54 17.54
N THR A 131 15.77 -16.81 18.47
CA THR A 131 15.51 -17.68 19.62
C THR A 131 15.21 -16.83 20.85
N GLU A 132 14.04 -17.06 21.44
CA GLU A 132 13.61 -16.49 22.73
C GLU A 132 13.74 -17.58 23.80
N PRO A 133 14.74 -17.49 24.70
CA PRO A 133 14.90 -18.45 25.78
C PRO A 133 13.68 -18.46 26.70
N SER A 134 13.22 -19.65 27.09
CA SER A 134 12.14 -19.85 28.06
C SER A 134 12.45 -21.10 28.89
N ASP A 135 11.92 -21.14 30.12
CA ASP A 135 12.20 -22.20 31.09
C ASP A 135 11.67 -23.58 30.66
N ASP A 136 10.60 -23.64 29.86
CA ASP A 136 9.95 -24.89 29.45
C ASP A 136 10.31 -25.32 28.01
N GLN A 137 10.29 -24.41 27.03
CA GLN A 137 10.75 -24.62 25.64
C GLN A 137 11.18 -23.30 25.01
N CYS A 138 12.39 -23.23 24.43
CA CYS A 138 12.83 -22.07 23.67
C CYS A 138 11.89 -21.81 22.48
N ARG A 139 11.23 -20.64 22.47
CA ARG A 139 10.42 -20.23 21.33
C ARG A 139 11.33 -19.74 20.21
N ARG A 140 10.95 -20.05 18.97
CA ARG A 140 11.70 -19.63 17.78
C ARG A 140 10.78 -18.84 16.87
N TYR A 141 11.29 -17.76 16.32
CA TYR A 141 10.56 -16.91 15.40
C TYR A 141 11.31 -16.74 14.10
N PHE A 142 10.60 -16.78 12.98
CA PHE A 142 11.08 -16.33 11.70
C PHE A 142 10.60 -14.90 11.49
N VAL A 143 11.54 -13.94 11.58
CA VAL A 143 11.24 -12.52 11.46
C VAL A 143 11.73 -12.03 10.11
N LEU A 144 10.78 -11.55 9.31
CA LEU A 144 11.04 -10.93 8.03
C LEU A 144 10.76 -9.43 8.12
N THR A 145 11.79 -8.63 7.86
CA THR A 145 11.69 -7.18 7.81
C THR A 145 11.89 -6.71 6.37
N PHE A 146 10.88 -6.06 5.79
CA PHE A 146 10.90 -5.56 4.42
C PHE A 146 10.77 -4.04 4.39
N HIS A 147 11.54 -3.38 3.56
CA HIS A 147 11.28 -1.99 3.20
C HIS A 147 10.24 -1.92 2.09
N HIS A 148 9.28 -0.99 2.16
CA HIS A 148 8.17 -0.90 1.20
C HIS A 148 8.61 -0.59 -0.24
N SER A 149 9.88 -0.21 -0.44
CA SER A 149 10.51 -0.03 -1.76
C SER A 149 10.92 -1.34 -2.44
N VAL A 150 10.66 -2.51 -1.85
CA VAL A 150 10.92 -3.82 -2.48
C VAL A 150 9.71 -4.75 -2.52
N TYR A 151 8.57 -4.33 -1.96
CA TYR A 151 7.34 -5.11 -1.95
C TYR A 151 6.10 -4.22 -1.96
N ASP A 152 4.98 -4.82 -2.34
CA ASP A 152 3.63 -4.37 -2.01
C ASP A 152 2.78 -5.55 -1.49
N VAL A 153 1.56 -5.26 -1.04
CA VAL A 153 0.65 -6.27 -0.48
C VAL A 153 0.43 -7.44 -1.45
N TRP A 154 0.28 -7.18 -2.74
CA TRP A 154 0.08 -8.21 -3.77
C TRP A 154 1.29 -9.12 -3.94
N SER A 155 2.48 -8.53 -3.93
CA SER A 155 3.74 -9.28 -4.05
C SER A 155 4.01 -10.16 -2.82
N LEU A 156 3.57 -9.77 -1.62
CA LEU A 156 3.73 -10.60 -0.42
C LEU A 156 2.99 -11.94 -0.56
N THR A 157 1.77 -11.95 -1.10
CA THR A 157 1.02 -13.18 -1.34
C THR A 157 1.81 -14.15 -2.23
N LYS A 158 2.49 -13.62 -3.26
CA LYS A 158 3.33 -14.42 -4.17
C LYS A 158 4.62 -14.91 -3.50
N ILE A 159 5.30 -14.03 -2.76
CA ILE A 159 6.52 -14.36 -2.02
C ILE A 159 6.25 -15.53 -1.06
N PHE A 160 5.17 -15.46 -0.29
CA PHE A 160 4.84 -16.51 0.68
C PHE A 160 4.29 -17.78 0.03
N GLY A 161 3.53 -17.67 -1.06
CA GLY A 161 3.10 -18.85 -1.83
C GLY A 161 4.29 -19.59 -2.46
N LEU A 162 5.29 -18.86 -2.96
CA LEU A 162 6.53 -19.45 -3.48
C LEU A 162 7.35 -20.10 -2.35
N LEU A 163 7.43 -19.48 -1.17
CA LEU A 163 8.09 -20.07 -0.01
C LEU A 163 7.48 -21.42 0.38
N GLU A 164 6.15 -21.51 0.44
CA GLU A 164 5.43 -22.76 0.71
C GLU A 164 5.76 -23.83 -0.33
N GLY A 165 5.67 -23.49 -1.61
CA GLY A 165 5.95 -24.40 -2.72
C GLY A 165 7.39 -24.93 -2.72
N ILE A 166 8.38 -24.05 -2.52
CA ILE A 166 9.78 -24.44 -2.46
C ILE A 166 10.06 -25.31 -1.23
N TYR A 167 9.52 -24.96 -0.07
CA TYR A 167 9.70 -25.76 1.14
C TYR A 167 9.14 -27.18 0.99
N ALA A 168 7.95 -27.31 0.38
CA ALA A 168 7.36 -28.61 0.08
C ALA A 168 8.24 -29.43 -0.87
N ARG A 169 8.69 -28.82 -1.98
CA ARG A 169 9.59 -29.44 -2.97
C ARG A 169 10.89 -29.94 -2.34
N LEU A 170 11.51 -29.14 -1.47
CA LEU A 170 12.74 -29.52 -0.77
C LEU A 170 12.53 -30.68 0.23
N GLY A 171 11.28 -30.91 0.67
CA GLY A 171 10.90 -32.03 1.53
C GLY A 171 10.66 -33.35 0.83
N CYS A 172 10.16 -33.30 -0.41
CA CYS A 172 9.83 -34.47 -1.22
C CYS A 172 10.48 -34.36 -2.61
N PRO A 173 11.81 -34.52 -2.74
CA PRO A 173 12.51 -34.34 -4.02
C PRO A 173 12.09 -35.33 -5.11
N GLU A 174 11.56 -36.50 -4.72
CA GLU A 174 11.14 -37.58 -5.62
C GLU A 174 9.74 -37.36 -6.22
N GLU A 175 8.90 -36.55 -5.57
CA GLU A 175 7.54 -36.19 -6.02
C GLU A 175 7.48 -34.77 -6.61
N ALA A 176 8.63 -34.09 -6.66
CA ALA A 176 8.76 -32.81 -7.32
C ALA A 176 8.54 -33.01 -8.81
N ASP A 177 7.30 -32.74 -9.26
CA ASP A 177 7.08 -32.34 -10.65
C ASP A 177 8.13 -31.28 -10.99
N ASP A 178 8.72 -31.34 -12.19
CA ASP A 178 9.78 -30.38 -12.56
C ASP A 178 9.29 -28.93 -12.51
N GLY A 179 7.96 -28.77 -12.35
CA GLY A 179 7.29 -27.57 -11.86
C GLY A 179 7.85 -26.40 -12.62
N GLY A 180 7.70 -26.47 -13.96
CA GLY A 180 8.45 -25.72 -14.96
C GLY A 180 8.95 -24.36 -14.49
N GLU A 181 10.21 -24.06 -14.84
CA GLU A 181 10.96 -22.87 -14.42
C GLU A 181 10.06 -21.71 -14.00
N TYR A 182 10.11 -21.33 -12.72
CA TYR A 182 9.45 -20.12 -12.24
C TYR A 182 9.95 -18.94 -13.08
N GLN A 183 9.10 -18.44 -13.97
CA GLN A 183 9.43 -17.33 -14.85
C GLN A 183 9.14 -16.02 -14.10
N GLU A 184 10.18 -15.45 -13.49
CA GLU A 184 10.10 -14.13 -12.86
C GLU A 184 9.79 -13.05 -13.91
N VAL A 185 8.73 -12.29 -13.70
CA VAL A 185 8.55 -11.00 -14.39
C VAL A 185 9.44 -9.96 -13.68
N GLY A 186 10.69 -9.84 -14.16
CA GLY A 186 11.68 -8.99 -13.52
C GLY A 186 11.26 -7.53 -13.39
N PHE A 187 11.40 -6.95 -12.20
CA PHE A 187 11.00 -5.57 -11.89
C PHE A 187 11.62 -4.52 -12.81
N LYS A 188 12.81 -4.79 -13.38
CA LYS A 188 13.47 -3.94 -14.38
C LYS A 188 12.61 -3.66 -15.62
N TYR A 189 11.72 -4.57 -16.03
CA TYR A 189 10.82 -4.35 -17.17
C TYR A 189 9.75 -3.32 -16.85
N PHE A 190 9.25 -3.31 -15.61
CA PHE A 190 8.35 -2.27 -15.13
C PHE A 190 9.06 -0.92 -15.09
N VAL A 191 10.27 -0.85 -14.52
CA VAL A 191 11.08 0.38 -14.51
C VAL A 191 11.32 0.88 -15.93
N LYS A 192 11.69 -0.01 -16.86
CA LYS A 192 11.88 0.33 -18.27
C LYS A 192 10.60 0.89 -18.90
N ALA A 193 9.45 0.26 -18.68
CA ALA A 193 8.18 0.75 -19.18
C ALA A 193 7.86 2.17 -18.67
N LEU A 194 8.22 2.49 -17.42
CA LEU A 194 8.09 3.86 -16.89
C LEU A 194 9.06 4.85 -17.56
N GLN A 195 10.29 4.43 -17.86
CA GLN A 195 11.28 5.27 -18.55
C GLN A 195 10.92 5.53 -20.02
N ASP A 196 10.21 4.58 -20.66
CA ASP A 196 9.78 4.70 -22.05
C ASP A 196 8.53 5.59 -22.21
N GLN A 197 7.88 6.01 -21.12
CA GLN A 197 6.74 6.93 -21.15
C GLN A 197 7.16 8.36 -21.49
N ASP A 198 6.36 9.05 -22.30
CA ASP A 198 6.54 10.49 -22.53
C ASP A 198 6.12 11.28 -21.28
N ARG A 199 7.13 11.64 -20.48
CA ARG A 199 6.95 12.42 -19.26
C ARG A 199 6.32 13.79 -19.52
N GLY A 200 6.56 14.42 -20.69
CA GLY A 200 5.96 15.70 -21.04
C GLY A 200 4.45 15.60 -21.18
N ILE A 201 3.96 14.56 -21.89
CA ILE A 201 2.53 14.27 -22.03
C ILE A 201 1.88 14.02 -20.66
N ALA A 202 2.54 13.27 -19.80
CA ALA A 202 2.02 12.93 -18.48
C ALA A 202 1.93 14.15 -17.54
N LEU A 203 2.96 15.01 -17.51
CA LEU A 203 2.94 16.24 -16.72
C LEU A 203 1.87 17.23 -17.25
N ASP A 204 1.72 17.33 -18.57
CA ASP A 204 0.65 18.13 -19.19
C ASP A 204 -0.75 17.62 -18.84
N PHE A 205 -0.94 16.30 -18.76
CA PHE A 205 -2.19 15.70 -18.28
C PHE A 205 -2.47 16.15 -16.85
N TRP A 206 -1.52 15.99 -15.94
CA TRP A 206 -1.71 16.33 -14.53
C TRP A 206 -1.98 17.81 -14.32
N LYS A 207 -1.26 18.68 -15.05
CA LYS A 207 -1.52 20.12 -15.07
C LYS A 207 -2.95 20.44 -15.47
N LYS A 208 -3.45 19.86 -16.57
CA LYS A 208 -4.83 20.08 -17.04
C LYS A 208 -5.87 19.48 -16.10
N TYR A 209 -5.58 18.33 -15.49
CA TYR A 209 -6.50 17.61 -14.61
C TYR A 209 -6.75 18.36 -13.28
N LEU A 210 -5.70 18.93 -12.70
CA LEU A 210 -5.75 19.64 -11.41
C LEU A 210 -5.97 21.14 -11.55
N LEU A 211 -6.00 21.68 -12.77
CA LEU A 211 -6.28 23.10 -12.99
C LEU A 211 -7.67 23.49 -12.44
N GLY A 212 -7.73 24.59 -11.70
CA GLY A 212 -8.96 25.15 -11.15
C GLY A 212 -9.63 24.25 -10.12
N THR A 213 -8.88 23.38 -9.43
CA THR A 213 -9.38 22.66 -8.25
C THR A 213 -9.82 23.65 -7.18
N LYS A 214 -11.01 23.42 -6.60
CA LYS A 214 -11.56 24.22 -5.50
C LYS A 214 -11.54 23.47 -4.17
N THR A 215 -10.65 22.48 -4.06
CA THR A 215 -10.55 21.64 -2.87
C THR A 215 -10.16 22.48 -1.67
N LYS A 216 -10.72 22.12 -0.51
CA LYS A 216 -10.38 22.72 0.77
C LYS A 216 -9.61 21.69 1.59
N PRO A 217 -8.55 22.09 2.29
CA PRO A 217 -7.82 21.19 3.16
C PRO A 217 -8.70 20.66 4.30
N LEU A 218 -8.53 19.39 4.65
CA LEU A 218 -9.11 18.83 5.88
C LEU A 218 -8.64 19.58 7.12
N VAL A 219 -7.37 20.01 7.11
CA VAL A 219 -6.70 20.83 8.13
C VAL A 219 -5.55 21.61 7.48
N PRO A 220 -5.12 22.75 8.06
CA PRO A 220 -4.03 23.54 7.51
C PRO A 220 -2.75 22.72 7.31
N PRO A 221 -1.95 23.00 6.28
CA PRO A 221 -0.64 22.37 6.12
C PRO A 221 0.20 22.58 7.38
N SER A 222 0.63 21.50 8.01
CA SER A 222 1.57 21.51 9.14
C SER A 222 2.79 20.71 8.75
N THR A 223 3.97 21.20 9.15
CA THR A 223 5.26 20.59 8.79
C THR A 223 5.72 19.50 9.76
N ASN A 224 5.04 19.34 10.91
CA ASN A 224 5.35 18.34 11.94
C ASN A 224 4.08 17.57 12.34
N THR A 225 3.54 16.78 11.42
CA THR A 225 2.38 15.91 11.70
C THR A 225 2.85 14.49 11.91
N GLN A 226 2.37 13.85 12.97
CA GLN A 226 2.60 12.42 13.19
C GLN A 226 1.30 11.80 13.67
N ALA A 227 0.83 10.81 12.92
CA ALA A 227 -0.36 10.08 13.32
C ALA A 227 -0.16 9.42 14.68
N ASN A 228 -1.09 9.68 15.59
CA ASN A 228 -1.04 9.25 16.99
C ASN A 228 -2.39 8.73 17.49
N SER A 229 -3.40 8.75 16.62
CA SER A 229 -4.77 8.35 16.91
C SER A 229 -5.27 7.42 15.80
N MET A 230 -6.12 6.48 16.17
CA MET A 230 -6.71 5.51 15.27
C MET A 230 -8.20 5.32 15.60
N LEU A 231 -9.03 5.24 14.57
CA LEU A 231 -10.44 4.83 14.67
C LEU A 231 -10.64 3.60 13.80
N ARG A 232 -11.30 2.58 14.36
CA ARG A 232 -11.72 1.38 13.63
C ARG A 232 -13.24 1.31 13.61
N TYR A 233 -13.81 1.00 12.46
CA TYR A 233 -15.24 0.86 12.32
C TYR A 233 -15.62 -0.10 11.21
N LYS A 234 -16.74 -0.80 11.37
CA LYS A 234 -17.28 -1.72 10.37
C LYS A 234 -18.64 -1.23 9.90
N ILE A 235 -18.72 -0.83 8.63
CA ILE A 235 -20.00 -0.52 7.99
C ILE A 235 -20.59 -1.83 7.48
N SER A 236 -21.73 -2.24 8.03
CA SER A 236 -22.46 -3.41 7.53
C SER A 236 -23.45 -2.98 6.44
N LEU A 237 -23.47 -3.72 5.33
CA LEU A 237 -24.36 -3.47 4.19
C LEU A 237 -25.39 -4.60 4.09
N PRO A 238 -26.69 -4.29 3.86
CA PRO A 238 -27.70 -5.32 3.70
C PRO A 238 -27.40 -6.25 2.50
N LEU A 239 -27.38 -7.56 2.72
CA LEU A 239 -27.16 -8.57 1.66
C LEU A 239 -28.21 -8.53 0.53
N THR A 240 -29.35 -7.89 0.78
CA THR A 240 -30.46 -7.76 -0.18
C THR A 240 -30.27 -6.62 -1.19
N GLY A 241 -29.36 -5.67 -0.89
CA GLY A 241 -29.02 -4.50 -1.70
C GLY A 241 -27.89 -4.74 -2.71
N GLY A 242 -27.32 -3.65 -3.21
CA GLY A 242 -26.25 -3.65 -4.20
C GLY A 242 -26.75 -3.39 -5.62
N LEU A 243 -25.82 -3.05 -6.51
CA LEU A 243 -26.07 -2.84 -7.94
C LEU A 243 -26.60 -4.14 -8.59
N LYS A 244 -27.90 -4.42 -8.46
CA LYS A 244 -28.64 -5.38 -9.30
C LYS A 244 -28.98 -4.80 -10.67
N ALA A 245 -28.41 -3.65 -11.03
CA ALA A 245 -28.62 -3.01 -12.31
C ALA A 245 -27.74 -3.66 -13.39
N ALA A 246 -28.38 -4.48 -14.21
CA ALA A 246 -27.84 -4.98 -15.46
C ALA A 246 -27.07 -3.90 -16.23
N GLY A 247 -25.74 -4.07 -16.36
CA GLY A 247 -24.92 -3.33 -17.33
C GLY A 247 -24.05 -2.18 -16.81
N SER A 248 -24.00 -1.87 -15.50
CA SER A 248 -23.04 -0.87 -15.01
C SER A 248 -21.66 -1.49 -14.75
N SER A 249 -20.60 -0.89 -15.33
CA SER A 249 -19.20 -1.34 -15.19
C SER A 249 -18.53 -0.86 -13.89
N VAL A 250 -19.32 -0.50 -12.88
CA VAL A 250 -18.88 0.17 -11.64
C VAL A 250 -18.44 -0.88 -10.62
N THR A 251 -17.24 -0.73 -10.07
CA THR A 251 -16.68 -1.64 -9.07
C THR A 251 -17.07 -1.21 -7.64
N HIS A 252 -16.97 -2.12 -6.67
CA HIS A 252 -17.12 -1.78 -5.25
C HIS A 252 -16.19 -0.64 -4.83
N ALA A 253 -14.93 -0.65 -5.29
CA ALA A 253 -13.99 0.44 -5.03
C ALA A 253 -14.47 1.80 -5.56
N VAL A 254 -15.04 1.85 -6.77
CA VAL A 254 -15.60 3.09 -7.32
C VAL A 254 -16.77 3.60 -6.50
N MET A 255 -17.64 2.72 -6.01
CA MET A 255 -18.71 3.11 -5.09
C MET A 255 -18.16 3.67 -3.79
N THR A 256 -17.13 3.04 -3.21
CA THR A 256 -16.43 3.55 -2.02
C THR A 256 -15.83 4.93 -2.27
N TYR A 257 -15.13 5.15 -3.40
CA TYR A 257 -14.58 6.47 -3.74
C TYR A 257 -15.67 7.52 -3.93
N ALA A 258 -16.80 7.16 -4.54
CA ALA A 258 -17.94 8.05 -4.71
C ALA A 258 -18.55 8.44 -3.35
N ALA A 259 -18.75 7.46 -2.46
CA ALA A 259 -19.25 7.71 -1.11
C ALA A 259 -18.32 8.61 -0.31
N LEU A 260 -17.01 8.35 -0.36
CA LEU A 260 -15.98 9.20 0.24
C LEU A 260 -16.00 10.62 -0.33
N GLY A 261 -16.11 10.75 -1.65
CA GLY A 261 -16.20 12.04 -2.32
C GLY A 261 -17.36 12.88 -1.77
N LEU A 262 -18.54 12.28 -1.60
CA LEU A 262 -19.69 12.95 -1.00
C LEU A 262 -19.50 13.26 0.49
N ALA A 263 -18.92 12.34 1.27
CA ALA A 263 -18.67 12.53 2.71
C ALA A 263 -17.67 13.68 2.95
N PHE A 264 -16.55 13.70 2.22
CA PHE A 264 -15.59 14.81 2.28
C PHE A 264 -16.19 16.11 1.76
N ASN A 265 -16.95 16.09 0.66
CA ASN A 265 -17.61 17.29 0.15
C ASN A 265 -18.50 17.96 1.21
N ARG A 266 -19.24 17.15 1.99
CA ARG A 266 -20.07 17.61 3.10
C ARG A 266 -19.25 18.18 4.24
N GLN A 267 -18.23 17.44 4.70
CA GLN A 267 -17.36 17.88 5.80
C GLN A 267 -16.57 19.16 5.46
N LEU A 268 -16.06 19.25 4.23
CA LEU A 268 -15.23 20.36 3.76
C LEU A 268 -16.07 21.52 3.21
N GLN A 269 -17.40 21.35 3.09
CA GLN A 269 -18.30 22.31 2.46
C GLN A 269 -17.78 22.75 1.08
N SER A 270 -17.46 21.76 0.24
CA SER A 270 -16.98 21.91 -1.13
C SER A 270 -17.64 20.86 -2.02
N ALA A 271 -17.94 21.18 -3.28
CA ALA A 271 -18.41 20.18 -4.26
C ALA A 271 -17.25 19.57 -5.08
N ASP A 272 -16.02 19.92 -4.74
CA ASP A 272 -14.78 19.53 -5.40
C ASP A 272 -13.79 19.06 -4.33
N THR A 273 -13.49 17.77 -4.31
CA THR A 273 -12.57 17.13 -3.36
C THR A 273 -11.47 16.43 -4.12
N VAL A 274 -10.23 16.56 -3.63
CA VAL A 274 -9.09 15.77 -4.11
C VAL A 274 -8.66 14.83 -2.99
N MET A 275 -8.45 13.57 -3.32
CA MET A 275 -7.93 12.54 -2.42
C MET A 275 -6.64 11.98 -3.00
N ARG A 276 -5.66 11.63 -2.15
CA ARG A 276 -4.47 10.88 -2.58
C ARG A 276 -4.84 9.40 -2.62
N LEU A 277 -5.13 8.90 -3.81
CA LEU A 277 -5.48 7.51 -4.01
C LEU A 277 -4.21 6.66 -4.09
N ILE A 278 -4.06 5.69 -3.19
CA ILE A 278 -3.09 4.62 -3.33
C ILE A 278 -3.71 3.51 -4.18
N SER A 279 -3.14 3.26 -5.36
CA SER A 279 -3.54 2.19 -6.26
C SER A 279 -2.46 1.10 -6.32
N MET A 280 -2.83 -0.09 -6.79
CA MET A 280 -1.89 -1.20 -6.98
C MET A 280 -0.87 -0.94 -8.10
N GLY A 281 -1.18 -0.03 -9.03
CA GLY A 281 -0.28 0.39 -10.12
C GLY A 281 0.06 -0.68 -11.17
N ARG A 282 -0.66 -1.81 -11.16
CA ARG A 282 -0.45 -2.97 -12.06
C ARG A 282 -1.13 -2.86 -13.41
N SER A 283 -1.58 -1.67 -13.80
CA SER A 283 -2.20 -1.42 -15.11
C SER A 283 -1.25 -0.75 -16.12
N THR A 284 0.06 -0.75 -15.83
CA THR A 284 1.07 -0.13 -16.68
C THR A 284 1.22 -0.88 -18.00
N ALA A 285 0.97 -0.18 -19.11
CA ALA A 285 1.10 -0.74 -20.44
C ALA A 285 2.54 -1.16 -20.75
N GLY A 286 2.71 -2.24 -21.53
CA GLY A 286 4.03 -2.69 -21.99
C GLY A 286 4.77 -3.64 -21.05
N VAL A 287 4.13 -4.11 -19.97
CA VAL A 287 4.69 -5.11 -19.04
C VAL A 287 3.83 -6.38 -19.05
N PRO A 288 4.08 -7.35 -19.95
CA PRO A 288 3.39 -8.62 -19.93
C PRO A 288 3.58 -9.34 -18.58
N GLY A 289 2.51 -9.89 -18.01
CA GLY A 289 2.58 -10.58 -16.72
C GLY A 289 2.78 -9.65 -15.50
N ILE A 290 2.49 -8.35 -15.61
CA ILE A 290 2.59 -7.42 -14.47
C ILE A 290 1.79 -7.86 -13.23
N GLU A 291 0.74 -8.66 -13.41
CA GLU A 291 -0.03 -9.25 -12.31
C GLU A 291 0.78 -10.28 -11.50
N ASP A 292 1.86 -10.82 -12.07
CA ASP A 292 2.78 -11.77 -11.43
C ASP A 292 4.09 -11.15 -10.95
N LEU A 293 4.30 -9.86 -11.24
CA LEU A 293 5.51 -9.15 -10.87
C LEU A 293 5.63 -8.99 -9.34
N VAL A 294 6.77 -9.40 -8.80
CA VAL A 294 7.14 -9.15 -7.39
C VAL A 294 7.93 -7.85 -7.32
N GLY A 295 7.45 -6.90 -6.53
CA GLY A 295 8.04 -5.58 -6.38
C GLY A 295 6.97 -4.50 -6.13
N PRO A 296 7.38 -3.28 -5.77
CA PRO A 296 6.47 -2.20 -5.40
C PRO A 296 5.90 -1.53 -6.66
N THR A 297 4.76 -2.00 -7.14
CA THR A 297 4.05 -1.31 -8.24
C THR A 297 3.07 -0.26 -7.72
N ILE A 298 2.82 -0.24 -6.41
CA ILE A 298 1.93 0.73 -5.78
C ILE A 298 2.30 2.16 -6.14
N THR A 299 1.28 2.99 -6.29
CA THR A 299 1.46 4.41 -6.58
C THR A 299 0.41 5.25 -5.89
N THR A 300 0.75 6.52 -5.70
CA THR A 300 -0.12 7.52 -5.10
C THR A 300 -0.39 8.62 -6.11
N ALA A 301 -1.66 8.82 -6.45
CA ALA A 301 -2.10 9.82 -7.43
C ALA A 301 -3.31 10.62 -6.93
N PRO A 302 -3.44 11.91 -7.26
CA PRO A 302 -4.58 12.70 -6.85
C PRO A 302 -5.84 12.33 -7.65
N LEU A 303 -6.84 11.78 -6.97
CA LEU A 303 -8.18 11.55 -7.48
C LEU A 303 -9.06 12.76 -7.16
N ARG A 304 -9.41 13.53 -8.20
CA ARG A 304 -10.34 14.66 -8.10
C ARG A 304 -11.76 14.15 -8.32
N ILE A 305 -12.60 14.28 -7.31
CA ILE A 305 -14.03 13.99 -7.38
C ILE A 305 -14.78 15.29 -7.23
N ASN A 306 -15.43 15.70 -8.31
CA ASN A 306 -16.28 16.88 -8.34
C ASN A 306 -17.64 16.56 -8.95
N HIS A 307 -18.63 17.37 -8.63
CA HIS A 307 -19.93 17.34 -9.29
C HIS A 307 -20.50 18.75 -9.39
N THR A 308 -21.21 19.04 -10.47
CA THR A 308 -21.86 20.34 -10.68
C THR A 308 -23.28 20.15 -11.17
N GLY A 309 -24.24 20.87 -10.58
CA GLY A 309 -25.63 20.88 -11.03
C GLY A 309 -26.47 19.72 -10.49
N LYS A 310 -27.61 19.48 -11.15
CA LYS A 310 -28.54 18.39 -10.82
C LYS A 310 -28.09 17.11 -11.54
N ALA A 311 -27.22 16.34 -10.91
CA ALA A 311 -26.78 15.03 -11.40
C ALA A 311 -27.62 13.91 -10.79
N THR A 312 -27.72 12.79 -11.50
CA THR A 312 -28.27 11.55 -10.96
C THR A 312 -27.17 10.76 -10.24
N LEU A 313 -27.54 9.80 -9.39
CA LEU A 313 -26.57 8.90 -8.77
C LEU A 313 -25.81 8.08 -9.84
N HIS A 314 -26.48 7.66 -10.91
CA HIS A 314 -25.83 6.98 -12.02
C HIS A 314 -24.75 7.83 -12.69
N ASP A 315 -25.06 9.09 -13.03
CA ASP A 315 -24.10 10.01 -13.67
C ASP A 315 -22.89 10.25 -12.77
N TYR A 316 -23.12 10.39 -11.46
CA TYR A 316 -22.05 10.58 -10.49
C TYR A 316 -21.12 9.37 -10.39
N LEU A 317 -21.68 8.15 -10.29
CA LEU A 317 -20.87 6.93 -10.27
C LEU A 317 -20.10 6.73 -11.57
N ALA A 318 -20.73 7.00 -12.72
CA ALA A 318 -20.08 6.94 -14.02
C ALA A 318 -18.94 7.97 -14.13
N HIS A 319 -19.14 9.18 -13.60
CA HIS A 319 -18.10 10.21 -13.54
C HIS A 319 -16.91 9.78 -12.67
N VAL A 320 -17.15 9.26 -11.46
CA VAL A 320 -16.08 8.79 -10.58
C VAL A 320 -15.31 7.63 -11.23
N HIS A 321 -16.01 6.67 -11.84
CA HIS A 321 -15.38 5.58 -12.62
C HIS A 321 -14.48 6.12 -13.74
N ALA A 322 -14.97 7.12 -14.48
CA ALA A 322 -14.22 7.77 -15.53
C ALA A 322 -12.99 8.51 -15.00
N GLN A 323 -13.07 9.17 -13.84
CA GLN A 323 -11.91 9.82 -13.22
C GLN A 323 -10.83 8.79 -12.88
N VAL A 324 -11.18 7.68 -12.21
CA VAL A 324 -10.21 6.62 -11.87
C VAL A 324 -9.50 6.08 -13.12
N ARG A 325 -10.26 5.77 -14.18
CA ARG A 325 -9.70 5.29 -15.46
C ARG A 325 -8.78 6.29 -16.15
N ARG A 326 -9.05 7.59 -16.01
CA ARG A 326 -8.21 8.66 -16.60
C ARG A 326 -6.85 8.75 -15.93
N LEU A 327 -6.73 8.37 -14.65
CA LEU A 327 -5.46 8.41 -13.92
C LEU A 327 -4.53 7.27 -14.33
N THR A 328 -5.08 6.10 -14.65
CA THR A 328 -4.34 4.85 -14.85
C THR A 328 -3.12 4.96 -15.79
N PRO A 329 -3.17 5.68 -16.94
CA PRO A 329 -1.98 5.79 -17.80
C PRO A 329 -0.87 6.68 -17.22
N PHE A 330 -1.18 7.52 -16.23
CA PHE A 330 -0.29 8.58 -15.71
C PHE A 330 -0.02 8.47 -14.21
N GLU A 331 -0.57 7.45 -13.54
CA GLU A 331 -0.53 7.28 -12.08
C GLU A 331 0.89 7.04 -11.55
N GLN A 332 1.84 6.63 -12.40
CA GLN A 332 3.22 6.30 -12.02
C GLN A 332 4.19 7.50 -12.05
N ILE A 333 3.72 8.72 -12.39
CA ILE A 333 4.58 9.93 -12.39
C ILE A 333 5.10 10.27 -10.99
N GLY A 334 4.34 9.90 -9.95
CA GLY A 334 4.67 10.19 -8.56
C GLY A 334 4.13 11.55 -8.09
N LEU A 335 3.68 11.59 -6.84
CA LEU A 335 2.96 12.74 -6.28
C LEU A 335 3.80 14.01 -6.22
N ASP A 336 5.11 13.89 -5.94
CA ASP A 336 6.03 15.02 -5.89
C ASP A 336 6.12 15.74 -7.24
N ASP A 337 6.36 14.98 -8.31
CA ASP A 337 6.37 15.49 -9.68
C ASP A 337 5.02 16.11 -10.08
N ILE A 338 3.91 15.49 -9.67
CA ILE A 338 2.55 16.00 -9.92
C ILE A 338 2.33 17.34 -9.21
N SER A 339 2.80 17.51 -7.97
CA SER A 339 2.61 18.75 -7.22
C SER A 339 3.33 19.95 -7.85
N HIS A 340 4.45 19.73 -8.55
CA HIS A 340 5.26 20.80 -9.15
C HIS A 340 4.76 21.30 -10.51
N VAL A 341 3.71 20.71 -11.10
CA VAL A 341 3.25 21.12 -12.45
C VAL A 341 2.47 22.44 -12.46
N HIS A 342 1.88 22.83 -11.33
CA HIS A 342 1.05 24.04 -11.17
C HIS A 342 0.75 24.32 -9.69
N SER A 343 0.49 25.59 -9.32
CA SER A 343 0.11 25.97 -7.94
C SER A 343 -1.16 25.27 -7.44
N ASP A 344 -2.15 25.09 -8.31
CA ASP A 344 -3.39 24.37 -7.97
C ASP A 344 -3.10 22.89 -7.67
N ALA A 345 -2.15 22.28 -8.41
CA ALA A 345 -1.75 20.89 -8.20
C ALA A 345 -1.00 20.74 -6.88
N GLU A 346 -0.10 21.67 -6.56
CA GLU A 346 0.60 21.74 -5.28
C GLU A 346 -0.38 21.77 -4.11
N GLN A 347 -1.32 22.72 -4.12
CA GLN A 347 -2.33 22.85 -3.08
C GLN A 347 -3.24 21.62 -2.97
N ALA A 348 -3.65 21.06 -4.09
CA ALA A 348 -4.47 19.85 -4.12
C ALA A 348 -3.74 18.64 -3.51
N CYS A 349 -2.46 18.45 -3.85
CA CYS A 349 -1.67 17.32 -3.34
C CYS A 349 -1.34 17.44 -1.85
N LEU A 350 -0.97 18.65 -1.39
CA LEU A 350 -0.60 18.90 0.01
C LEU A 350 -1.77 18.69 0.98
N SER A 351 -2.97 19.02 0.53
CA SER A 351 -4.17 19.09 1.37
C SER A 351 -5.02 17.81 1.36
N ALA A 352 -4.77 16.92 0.40
CA ALA A 352 -5.62 15.78 0.12
C ALA A 352 -5.43 14.62 1.12
N PRO A 353 -6.51 14.08 1.71
CA PRO A 353 -6.46 12.90 2.57
C PRO A 353 -5.98 11.68 1.77
N GLN A 354 -5.20 10.81 2.40
CA GLN A 354 -4.72 9.57 1.80
C GLN A 354 -5.77 8.48 1.95
N ILE A 355 -6.13 7.83 0.84
CA ILE A 355 -7.17 6.81 0.78
C ILE A 355 -6.59 5.54 0.14
N VAL A 356 -6.85 4.42 0.79
CA VAL A 356 -6.55 3.08 0.27
C VAL A 356 -7.81 2.24 0.34
N VAL A 357 -8.14 1.54 -0.75
CA VAL A 357 -9.24 0.57 -0.77
C VAL A 357 -8.68 -0.77 -1.19
N HIS A 358 -8.69 -1.74 -0.27
CA HIS A 358 -8.21 -3.09 -0.51
C HIS A 358 -9.35 -4.02 -0.92
N PRO A 359 -9.13 -4.95 -1.86
CA PRO A 359 -10.15 -5.94 -2.24
C PRO A 359 -10.46 -6.93 -1.10
N ASP A 360 -9.56 -7.08 -0.15
CA ASP A 360 -9.64 -7.93 1.03
C ASP A 360 -8.82 -7.32 2.18
N ASP A 361 -9.01 -7.78 3.42
CA ASP A 361 -8.27 -7.26 4.58
C ASP A 361 -6.85 -7.86 4.64
N PRO A 362 -5.78 -7.08 4.35
CA PRO A 362 -4.41 -7.58 4.34
C PRO A 362 -3.90 -7.97 5.73
N TYR A 363 -4.55 -7.52 6.81
CA TYR A 363 -4.18 -7.80 8.19
C TYR A 363 -4.74 -9.12 8.70
N THR A 364 -5.78 -9.66 8.06
CA THR A 364 -6.40 -10.96 8.44
C THR A 364 -5.79 -12.15 7.72
N GLN A 365 -5.07 -11.92 6.62
CA GLN A 365 -4.39 -13.00 5.91
C GLN A 365 -3.31 -13.67 6.80
N GLN A 366 -3.24 -15.00 6.75
CA GLN A 366 -2.14 -15.78 7.34
C GLN A 366 -1.27 -16.35 6.21
N PRO A 367 -0.28 -15.60 5.71
CA PRO A 367 0.65 -16.15 4.75
C PRO A 367 1.50 -17.25 5.38
N ALA A 368 1.96 -18.20 4.57
CA ALA A 368 2.74 -19.35 5.00
C ALA A 368 1.99 -20.31 5.96
N ALA A 369 0.66 -20.27 5.99
CA ALA A 369 -0.16 -21.16 6.82
C ALA A 369 0.05 -22.65 6.48
N GLY A 370 0.40 -22.98 5.23
CA GLY A 370 0.76 -24.35 4.83
C GLY A 370 2.01 -24.89 5.53
N LEU A 371 2.85 -24.00 6.08
CA LEU A 371 4.02 -24.37 6.88
C LEU A 371 3.72 -24.43 8.39
N GLY A 372 2.49 -24.13 8.81
CA GLY A 372 2.13 -24.00 10.22
C GLY A 372 2.74 -22.77 10.91
N LEU A 373 3.36 -21.85 10.16
CA LEU A 373 3.92 -20.60 10.70
C LEU A 373 2.79 -19.74 11.29
N GLN A 374 2.88 -19.42 12.58
CA GLN A 374 1.87 -18.62 13.26
C GLN A 374 2.32 -17.17 13.33
N ARG A 375 1.70 -16.28 12.56
CA ARG A 375 1.97 -14.84 12.61
C ARG A 375 1.70 -14.30 14.03
N ARG A 376 2.74 -13.79 14.69
CA ARG A 376 2.69 -13.17 16.03
C ARG A 376 2.75 -11.66 15.98
N GLU A 377 3.43 -11.10 14.99
CA GLU A 377 3.47 -9.68 14.74
C GLU A 377 3.24 -9.41 13.26
N LEU A 378 2.34 -8.46 12.99
CA LEU A 378 2.29 -7.76 11.72
C LEU A 378 2.24 -6.27 12.02
N SER A 379 3.39 -5.63 11.88
CA SER A 379 3.48 -4.19 12.05
C SER A 379 4.05 -3.55 10.80
N ALA A 380 3.14 -3.03 9.99
CA ALA A 380 3.42 -1.91 9.11
C ALA A 380 3.07 -0.68 9.93
N PHE A 381 3.98 -0.21 10.80
CA PHE A 381 3.65 0.96 11.62
C PHE A 381 3.48 2.18 10.71
N ASN A 382 2.41 2.93 11.00
CA ASN A 382 2.18 4.29 10.53
C ASN A 382 3.29 5.21 11.04
N ASP A 383 4.34 5.36 10.26
CA ASP A 383 5.35 6.40 10.44
C ASP A 383 5.71 7.02 9.08
N ASP A 384 4.73 7.17 8.19
CA ASP A 384 4.87 7.90 6.93
C ASP A 384 4.84 9.43 7.13
N GLY A 385 4.71 9.90 8.38
CA GLY A 385 4.47 11.31 8.72
C GLY A 385 3.13 11.82 8.18
N VAL A 386 2.24 10.90 7.78
CA VAL A 386 0.98 11.26 7.13
C VAL A 386 -0.03 11.66 8.19
N LEU A 387 -0.48 12.90 8.07
CA LEU A 387 -1.52 13.53 8.88
C LEU A 387 -2.81 12.71 9.00
N PHE A 388 -3.23 12.07 7.90
CA PHE A 388 -4.51 11.40 7.76
C PHE A 388 -4.46 10.34 6.66
N THR A 389 -4.74 9.09 7.03
CA THR A 389 -4.88 7.95 6.14
C THR A 389 -6.17 7.20 6.49
N MET A 390 -6.99 6.93 5.47
CA MET A 390 -8.14 6.04 5.60
C MET A 390 -7.90 4.79 4.76
N ASP A 391 -7.75 3.66 5.45
CA ASP A 391 -7.62 2.32 4.91
C ASP A 391 -8.99 1.64 4.99
N ILE A 392 -9.52 1.19 3.85
CA ILE A 392 -10.82 0.55 3.73
C ILE A 392 -10.63 -0.83 3.11
N SER A 393 -10.97 -1.88 3.84
CA SER A 393 -10.98 -3.25 3.32
C SER A 393 -12.40 -3.65 2.93
N LEU A 394 -12.56 -4.16 1.71
CA LEU A 394 -13.84 -4.67 1.23
C LEU A 394 -14.07 -6.09 1.80
N VAL A 395 -15.21 -6.31 2.46
CA VAL A 395 -15.60 -7.62 2.98
C VAL A 395 -16.61 -8.23 2.01
N LEU A 396 -16.20 -9.29 1.30
CA LEU A 396 -17.00 -9.93 0.26
C LEU A 396 -17.51 -11.31 0.71
N GLN A 397 -18.80 -11.58 0.49
CA GLN A 397 -19.38 -12.91 0.52
C GLN A 397 -19.59 -13.40 -0.93
N GLY A 398 -18.63 -14.16 -1.45
CA GLY A 398 -18.59 -14.51 -2.87
C GLY A 398 -18.31 -13.26 -3.72
N LYS A 399 -19.29 -12.81 -4.52
CA LYS A 399 -19.19 -11.56 -5.31
C LYS A 399 -19.96 -10.39 -4.69
N ALA A 400 -20.71 -10.61 -3.61
CA ALA A 400 -21.49 -9.58 -2.97
C ALA A 400 -20.65 -8.88 -1.89
N LEU A 401 -20.66 -7.54 -1.89
CA LEU A 401 -20.11 -6.76 -0.79
C LEU A 401 -21.06 -6.82 0.42
N GLU A 402 -20.54 -7.26 1.56
CA GLU A 402 -21.28 -7.41 2.81
C GLU A 402 -20.93 -6.30 3.80
N ALA A 403 -19.67 -5.85 3.82
CA ALA A 403 -19.24 -4.80 4.71
C ALA A 403 -18.01 -4.05 4.20
N LEU A 404 -17.73 -2.92 4.84
CA LEU A 404 -16.48 -2.18 4.72
C LEU A 404 -15.82 -2.15 6.09
N ASP A 405 -14.62 -2.71 6.21
CA ASP A 405 -13.80 -2.58 7.41
C ASP A 405 -12.90 -1.35 7.25
N ILE A 406 -13.15 -0.33 8.08
CA ILE A 406 -12.49 0.97 8.01
C ILE A 406 -11.48 1.10 9.14
N ARG A 407 -10.29 1.56 8.77
CA ARG A 407 -9.27 2.04 9.70
C ARG A 407 -8.85 3.44 9.30
N VAL A 408 -9.11 4.40 10.18
CA VAL A 408 -8.63 5.78 10.01
C VAL A 408 -7.48 6.01 10.96
N VAL A 409 -6.34 6.41 10.42
CA VAL A 409 -5.16 6.77 11.18
C VAL A 409 -4.90 8.24 10.97
N PHE A 410 -4.73 9.01 12.05
CA PHE A 410 -4.61 10.45 11.97
C PHE A 410 -3.82 11.06 13.14
N ASP A 411 -3.36 12.29 12.94
CA ASP A 411 -2.81 13.11 14.02
C ASP A 411 -3.95 13.80 14.79
N GLY A 412 -4.24 13.32 16.00
CA GLY A 412 -5.31 13.85 16.84
C GLY A 412 -5.10 15.27 17.34
N HIS A 413 -3.88 15.82 17.26
CA HIS A 413 -3.61 17.23 17.56
C HIS A 413 -4.03 18.16 16.43
N VAL A 414 -4.05 17.64 15.19
CA VAL A 414 -4.33 18.42 14.00
C VAL A 414 -5.75 18.17 13.50
N VAL A 415 -6.18 16.91 13.44
CA VAL A 415 -7.54 16.49 13.07
C VAL A 415 -8.30 16.08 14.33
N PRO A 416 -9.28 16.87 14.80
CA PRO A 416 -10.10 16.49 15.96
C PRO A 416 -10.80 15.15 15.73
N GLY A 417 -10.79 14.27 16.74
CA GLY A 417 -11.42 12.94 16.64
C GLY A 417 -12.91 12.99 16.26
N ASP A 418 -13.63 14.03 16.69
CA ASP A 418 -15.04 14.22 16.33
C ASP A 418 -15.25 14.50 14.84
N ASN A 419 -14.29 15.15 14.18
CA ASN A 419 -14.32 15.33 12.72
C ASN A 419 -14.15 13.98 12.02
N VAL A 420 -13.28 13.11 12.53
CA VAL A 420 -13.10 11.75 11.99
C VAL A 420 -14.34 10.91 12.21
N ARG A 421 -14.94 10.95 13.41
CA ARG A 421 -16.22 10.28 13.70
C ARG A 421 -17.31 10.71 12.74
N ARG A 422 -17.53 12.02 12.58
CA ARG A 422 -18.54 12.57 11.66
C ARG A 422 -18.31 12.12 10.22
N LEU A 423 -17.06 12.10 9.75
CA LEU A 423 -16.72 11.61 8.42
C LEU A 423 -17.11 10.14 8.22
N VAL A 424 -16.84 9.28 9.21
CA VAL A 424 -17.17 7.85 9.16
C VAL A 424 -18.69 7.64 9.20
N VAL A 425 -19.42 8.41 10.02
CA VAL A 425 -20.90 8.37 10.05
C VAL A 425 -21.50 8.84 8.72
N ASP A 426 -21.00 9.95 8.18
CA ASP A 426 -21.45 10.44 6.87
C ASP A 426 -21.16 9.39 5.77
N LEU A 427 -19.98 8.75 5.81
CA LEU A 427 -19.62 7.67 4.89
C LEU A 427 -20.55 6.46 5.00
N GLU A 428 -20.86 5.99 6.22
CA GLU A 428 -21.81 4.91 6.44
C GLU A 428 -23.18 5.23 5.85
N CYS A 429 -23.72 6.39 6.19
CA CYS A 429 -25.04 6.81 5.73
C CYS A 429 -25.10 6.91 4.20
N ILE A 430 -24.09 7.54 3.60
CA ILE A 430 -24.00 7.68 2.14
C ILE A 430 -23.83 6.32 1.47
N MET A 431 -22.99 5.44 2.02
CA MET A 431 -22.78 4.11 1.45
C MET A 431 -24.06 3.28 1.49
N GLN A 432 -24.80 3.30 2.61
CA GLN A 432 -26.09 2.62 2.74
C GLN A 432 -27.11 3.17 1.71
N GLN A 433 -27.19 4.49 1.54
CA GLN A 433 -28.09 5.11 0.56
C GLN A 433 -27.72 4.76 -0.89
N ILE A 434 -26.42 4.72 -1.24
CA ILE A 434 -25.95 4.27 -2.55
C ILE A 434 -26.29 2.78 -2.76
N TRP A 435 -26.16 1.98 -1.70
CA TRP A 435 -26.37 0.53 -1.72
C TRP A 435 -27.84 0.10 -1.83
N GLU A 436 -28.74 0.85 -1.19
CA GLU A 436 -30.18 0.60 -1.17
C GLU A 436 -30.94 1.25 -2.32
N ALA A 437 -30.32 2.21 -3.02
CA ALA A 437 -30.93 2.85 -4.17
C ALA A 437 -31.33 1.77 -5.23
N PRO A 438 -32.60 1.71 -5.66
CA PRO A 438 -33.08 0.68 -6.57
C PRO A 438 -32.26 0.63 -7.87
N GLY A 439 -31.86 -0.58 -8.28
CA GLY A 439 -31.09 -0.80 -9.52
C GLY A 439 -31.75 -0.22 -10.78
N SER A 440 -33.08 -0.17 -10.83
CA SER A 440 -33.88 0.44 -11.90
C SER A 440 -34.13 1.94 -11.74
N SER A 441 -33.72 2.56 -10.63
CA SER A 441 -33.92 3.99 -10.34
C SER A 441 -32.63 4.80 -10.20
N HIS A 442 -31.43 4.21 -10.21
CA HIS A 442 -30.19 5.00 -10.12
C HIS A 442 -30.07 6.06 -11.23
N SER A 443 -30.69 5.82 -12.40
CA SER A 443 -30.80 6.75 -13.52
C SER A 443 -31.69 7.96 -13.24
N ASP A 444 -32.59 7.88 -12.26
CA ASP A 444 -33.55 8.94 -11.93
C ASP A 444 -33.39 9.47 -10.49
N THR A 445 -32.64 8.78 -9.62
CA THR A 445 -32.36 9.20 -8.24
C THR A 445 -31.50 10.46 -8.25
N PRO A 446 -32.03 11.61 -7.80
CA PRO A 446 -31.26 12.85 -7.74
C PRO A 446 -30.13 12.73 -6.71
N LEU A 447 -28.91 13.14 -7.05
CA LEU A 447 -27.76 13.02 -6.16
C LEU A 447 -27.95 13.75 -4.81
N ASP A 448 -28.73 14.84 -4.81
CA ASP A 448 -29.02 15.61 -3.59
C ASP A 448 -29.93 14.86 -2.60
N THR A 449 -30.60 13.77 -3.01
CA THR A 449 -31.29 12.88 -2.05
C THR A 449 -30.33 12.00 -1.27
N ILE A 450 -29.14 11.72 -1.83
CA ILE A 450 -28.07 10.91 -1.22
C ILE A 450 -27.29 11.69 -0.13
N GLN A 451 -27.75 12.90 0.22
CA GLN A 451 -27.10 13.81 1.17
C GLN A 451 -28.03 14.34 2.28
N ARG A 452 -29.34 14.07 2.21
CA ARG A 452 -30.37 14.79 2.99
C ARG A 452 -30.75 14.20 4.34
N SER A 453 -30.36 12.96 4.66
CA SER A 453 -30.82 12.28 5.89
C SER A 453 -29.66 11.91 6.81
N VAL A 454 -29.22 12.84 7.65
CA VAL A 454 -28.45 12.50 8.86
C VAL A 454 -29.09 13.28 10.00
N ALA A 455 -30.15 12.72 10.58
CA ALA A 455 -30.67 13.19 11.85
C ALA A 455 -29.85 12.52 12.95
N GLU A 456 -29.12 13.34 13.71
CA GLU A 456 -28.51 13.12 15.03
C GLU A 456 -27.72 11.81 15.25
N THR A 457 -26.41 12.00 15.42
CA THR A 457 -25.33 11.07 15.77
C THR A 457 -25.46 10.36 17.13
N ASP A 458 -26.64 10.35 17.75
CA ASP A 458 -26.83 9.80 19.09
C ASP A 458 -27.03 8.27 19.03
N GLY A 459 -25.95 7.53 18.75
CA GLY A 459 -26.03 6.06 18.83
C GLY A 459 -24.83 5.24 18.36
N LEU A 460 -23.86 5.82 17.65
CA LEU A 460 -22.67 5.09 17.21
C LEU A 460 -21.53 5.26 18.21
N ASP A 461 -21.24 4.20 18.96
CA ASP A 461 -20.12 4.14 19.91
C ASP A 461 -18.79 3.99 19.14
N LEU A 462 -18.32 5.11 18.59
CA LEU A 462 -17.06 5.20 17.84
C LEU A 462 -15.91 5.58 18.79
N GLU A 463 -15.20 4.57 19.29
CA GLU A 463 -14.01 4.79 20.09
C GLU A 463 -12.81 5.21 19.22
N VAL A 464 -12.08 6.23 19.70
CA VAL A 464 -10.80 6.65 19.13
C VAL A 464 -9.72 6.18 20.08
N GLU A 465 -8.87 5.28 19.59
CA GLU A 465 -7.74 4.74 20.33
C GLU A 465 -6.50 5.62 20.10
N ARG A 466 -5.67 5.81 21.13
CA ARG A 466 -4.33 6.35 20.94
C ARG A 466 -3.43 5.27 20.41
N ILE A 467 -2.69 5.57 19.34
CA ILE A 467 -1.59 4.72 18.88
C ILE A 467 -0.50 4.85 19.93
N SER A 468 -0.20 3.76 20.66
CA SER A 468 0.94 3.76 21.59
C SER A 468 2.22 3.95 20.79
N SER A 469 2.96 5.02 21.04
CA SER A 469 4.37 5.09 20.68
C SER A 469 5.07 3.99 21.47
N ALA A 470 5.47 2.92 20.78
CA ALA A 470 6.26 1.84 21.36
C ALA A 470 7.71 2.26 21.51
#